data_AF-A0A673LKR4-F1
#
_entry.id   AF-A0A673LKR4-F1
#
_cell.length_a   1.000
_cell.length_b   1.000
_cell.length_c   1.000
_cell.angle_alpha   90.00
_cell.angle_beta   90.00
_cell.angle_gamma   90.00
#
_symmetry.space_group_name_H-M   'P 1'
#
loop_
_entity.id
_entity.type
_entity.pdbx_description
1 polymer ?
#
loop_
_entity_poly.entity_id
_entity_poly.type
_entity_poly.pdbx_seq_one_letter_code
_entity_poly.pdbx_strand_id
1 'polypeptide(L)'
;MAADGGALKDINEIKSQFRTREGFYKLLTLSDSQQRAGLPRGPSAGGGAGVGLDPSEDSERVCFNIGRELYFYTYTNIKKAVDLSKPIDKRIYKGTQPTCHDFNQYSATADSVALIVGFSAGQVQYLDPIKKETSKLFNEEVTKLDWITLIQIHTFPDFQIWITSALRSP
;
A
#
# COMPACT_ATOMS: atom_id res chain seq x y z
N MET A 1 -20.36 44.68 -23.50
CA MET A 1 -19.62 43.84 -22.54
C MET A 1 -20.32 42.50 -22.45
N ALA A 2 -19.74 41.44 -22.99
CA ALA A 2 -20.20 40.07 -22.75
C ALA A 2 -19.19 39.44 -21.79
N ALA A 3 -19.62 39.18 -20.56
CA ALA A 3 -18.81 38.50 -19.57
C ALA A 3 -18.73 37.01 -19.94
N ASP A 4 -17.50 36.55 -20.14
CA ASP A 4 -17.18 35.17 -20.50
C ASP A 4 -17.40 34.27 -19.27
N GLY A 5 -18.54 33.58 -19.24
CA GLY A 5 -18.96 32.70 -18.14
C GLY A 5 -18.41 31.28 -18.20
N GLY A 6 -17.23 31.07 -18.79
CA GLY A 6 -16.70 29.73 -19.11
C GLY A 6 -15.77 29.09 -18.07
N ALA A 7 -15.17 29.85 -17.14
CA ALA A 7 -13.94 29.41 -16.47
C ALA A 7 -14.10 28.66 -15.12
N LEU A 8 -15.28 28.13 -14.78
CA LEU A 8 -15.50 27.49 -13.46
C LEU A 8 -15.69 25.97 -13.48
N LYS A 9 -15.74 25.32 -14.65
CA LYS A 9 -15.97 23.85 -14.73
C LYS A 9 -14.69 23.02 -14.60
N ASP A 10 -13.53 23.58 -14.98
CA ASP A 10 -12.28 22.82 -15.08
C ASP A 10 -11.56 22.59 -13.74
N ILE A 11 -11.97 23.27 -12.66
CA ILE A 11 -11.29 23.20 -11.35
C ILE A 11 -11.57 21.85 -10.65
N ASN A 12 -12.65 21.17 -11.02
CA ASN A 12 -13.08 19.92 -10.38
C ASN A 12 -12.69 18.65 -11.17
N GLU A 13 -12.04 18.77 -12.34
CA GLU A 13 -11.61 17.61 -13.11
C GLU A 13 -10.18 17.19 -12.72
N ILE A 14 -10.05 16.02 -12.09
CA ILE A 14 -8.74 15.45 -11.77
C ILE A 14 -8.08 15.01 -13.09
N LYS A 15 -6.97 15.67 -13.46
CA LYS A 15 -6.19 15.30 -14.64
C LYS A 15 -5.55 13.92 -14.47
N SER A 16 -5.75 13.05 -15.46
CA SER A 16 -5.21 11.69 -15.49
C SER A 16 -3.90 11.54 -16.26
N GLN A 17 -3.35 12.62 -16.82
CA GLN A 17 -2.09 12.59 -17.57
C GLN A 17 -1.39 13.95 -17.61
N PHE A 18 -0.06 13.95 -17.67
CA PHE A 18 0.77 15.15 -17.79
C PHE A 18 2.11 14.86 -18.48
N ARG A 19 2.85 15.91 -18.85
CA ARG A 19 4.17 15.80 -19.50
C ARG A 19 5.21 16.60 -18.71
N THR A 20 6.39 16.03 -18.53
CA THR A 20 7.58 16.69 -17.98
C THR A 20 8.71 16.66 -19.01
N ARG A 21 9.88 17.21 -18.66
CA ARG A 21 11.09 17.12 -19.49
C ARG A 21 11.48 15.66 -19.77
N GLU A 22 11.26 14.75 -18.82
CA GLU A 22 11.67 13.35 -18.97
C GLU A 22 10.68 12.50 -19.77
N GLY A 23 9.45 12.99 -20.00
CA GLY A 23 8.48 12.26 -20.79
C GLY A 23 7.03 12.52 -20.40
N PHE A 24 6.19 11.53 -20.67
CA PHE A 24 4.75 11.60 -20.49
C PHE A 24 4.29 10.61 -19.40
N TYR A 25 3.51 11.12 -18.46
CA TYR A 25 2.94 10.36 -17.35
C TYR A 25 1.44 10.20 -17.57
N LYS A 26 0.95 8.98 -17.39
CA LYS A 26 -0.47 8.65 -17.50
C LYS A 26 -0.87 7.79 -16.30
N LEU A 27 -1.98 8.15 -15.66
CA LEU A 27 -2.66 7.32 -14.68
C LEU A 27 -3.17 6.07 -15.40
N LEU A 28 -2.66 4.91 -14.99
CA LEU A 28 -3.13 3.63 -15.49
C LEU A 28 -4.34 3.18 -14.68
N THR A 29 -5.44 2.93 -15.36
CA THR A 29 -6.63 2.32 -14.76
C THR A 29 -6.51 0.80 -14.75
N LEU A 30 -7.34 0.12 -13.94
CA LEU A 30 -7.40 -1.34 -13.94
C LEU A 30 -7.69 -1.90 -15.33
N SER A 31 -8.54 -1.23 -16.11
CA SER A 31 -8.86 -1.59 -17.49
C SER A 31 -7.63 -1.48 -18.41
N ASP A 32 -6.82 -0.44 -18.27
CA ASP A 32 -5.56 -0.29 -19.03
C ASP A 32 -4.60 -1.45 -18.71
N SER A 33 -4.49 -1.85 -17.43
CA SER A 33 -3.64 -2.97 -17.02
C SER A 33 -4.13 -4.31 -17.58
N GLN A 34 -5.44 -4.56 -17.60
CA GLN A 34 -6.02 -5.79 -18.16
C GLN A 34 -5.82 -5.89 -19.67
N GLN A 35 -6.01 -4.80 -20.41
CA GLN A 35 -5.74 -4.76 -21.85
C GLN A 35 -4.28 -5.08 -22.17
N ARG A 36 -3.35 -4.59 -21.34
CA ARG A 36 -1.92 -4.86 -21.51
C ARG A 36 -1.55 -6.32 -21.20
N ALA A 37 -2.24 -6.94 -20.24
CA ALA A 37 -2.07 -8.35 -19.92
C ALA A 37 -2.61 -9.29 -21.02
N GLY A 38 -3.56 -8.82 -21.84
CA GLY A 38 -4.27 -9.61 -22.86
C GLY A 38 -3.73 -9.52 -24.29
N LEU A 39 -2.65 -8.77 -24.55
CA LEU A 39 -2.05 -8.66 -25.89
C LEU A 39 -1.35 -9.98 -26.26
N PRO A 40 -1.75 -10.67 -27.35
CA PRO A 40 -0.99 -11.78 -27.90
C PRO A 40 0.38 -11.26 -28.33
N ARG A 41 1.47 -11.91 -27.88
CA ARG A 41 2.79 -11.69 -28.50
C ARG A 41 2.63 -12.03 -29.99
N GLY A 42 2.93 -11.07 -30.86
CA GLY A 42 2.81 -11.22 -32.30
C GLY A 42 3.64 -12.40 -32.83
N PRO A 43 3.37 -12.85 -34.08
CA PRO A 43 4.01 -14.04 -34.63
C PRO A 43 5.45 -13.69 -35.04
N SER A 44 6.40 -13.87 -34.13
CA SER A 44 7.82 -13.97 -34.45
C SER A 44 8.32 -15.36 -34.04
N ALA A 45 8.82 -16.07 -35.03
CA ALA A 45 9.11 -17.49 -35.04
C ALA A 45 10.13 -17.96 -33.99
N GLY A 46 9.98 -19.22 -33.58
CA GLY A 46 11.10 -20.09 -33.21
C GLY A 46 11.33 -20.30 -31.71
N GLY A 47 10.76 -21.39 -31.20
CA GLY A 47 11.40 -22.25 -30.19
C GLY A 47 11.57 -21.72 -28.76
N GLY A 48 10.90 -22.37 -27.81
CA GLY A 48 11.30 -22.31 -26.40
C GLY A 48 10.10 -22.31 -25.46
N ALA A 49 10.12 -23.25 -24.53
CA ALA A 49 9.17 -23.49 -23.46
C ALA A 49 8.40 -22.26 -22.95
N GLY A 50 7.11 -22.45 -22.68
CA GLY A 50 6.34 -21.55 -21.84
C GLY A 50 7.00 -21.46 -20.47
N VAL A 51 7.87 -20.48 -20.31
CA VAL A 51 8.32 -20.03 -19.00
C VAL A 51 7.12 -19.28 -18.44
N GLY A 52 6.27 -20.00 -17.69
CA GLY A 52 5.50 -19.36 -16.65
C GLY A 52 6.51 -18.57 -15.84
N LEU A 53 6.42 -17.25 -15.90
CA LEU A 53 7.21 -16.40 -15.01
C LEU A 53 6.82 -16.85 -13.62
N ASP A 54 7.72 -17.56 -12.94
CA ASP A 54 7.53 -17.95 -11.56
C ASP A 54 7.10 -16.71 -10.79
N PRO A 55 5.94 -16.71 -10.10
CA PRO A 55 5.47 -15.58 -9.32
C PRO A 55 6.41 -15.20 -8.15
N SER A 56 7.56 -15.86 -8.05
CA SER A 56 8.36 -16.02 -6.85
C SER A 56 9.39 -14.90 -6.61
N GLU A 57 9.95 -14.27 -7.64
CA GLU A 57 11.12 -13.39 -7.42
C GLU A 57 10.85 -11.87 -7.40
N ASP A 58 9.80 -11.38 -8.07
CA ASP A 58 9.53 -9.92 -8.20
C ASP A 58 8.13 -9.50 -7.73
N SER A 59 7.60 -10.21 -6.74
CA SER A 59 6.29 -9.88 -6.18
C SER A 59 6.46 -8.78 -5.13
N GLU A 60 6.14 -7.53 -5.48
CA GLU A 60 6.06 -6.41 -4.53
C GLU A 60 4.90 -6.63 -3.54
N ARG A 61 4.95 -5.99 -2.37
CA ARG A 61 3.89 -6.08 -1.35
C ARG A 61 3.34 -4.69 -1.10
N VAL A 62 2.02 -4.59 -0.99
CA VAL A 62 1.33 -3.34 -0.71
C VAL A 62 0.50 -3.51 0.55
N CYS A 63 0.61 -2.53 1.45
CA CYS A 63 -0.20 -2.40 2.65
C CYS A 63 -0.90 -1.04 2.64
N PHE A 64 -2.22 -1.04 2.86
CA PHE A 64 -2.99 0.18 3.05
C PHE A 64 -4.12 -0.03 4.06
N ASN A 65 -4.50 1.04 4.74
CA ASN A 65 -5.61 1.08 5.68
C ASN A 65 -6.77 1.93 5.15
N ILE A 66 -8.00 1.51 5.46
CA ILE A 66 -9.22 2.29 5.21
C ILE A 66 -10.06 2.23 6.48
N GLY A 67 -10.12 3.33 7.22
CA GLY A 67 -10.82 3.40 8.50
C GLY A 67 -10.28 2.36 9.50
N ARG A 68 -11.08 1.31 9.78
CA ARG A 68 -10.73 0.22 10.71
C ARG A 68 -10.15 -1.02 10.04
N GLU A 69 -10.04 -1.01 8.72
CA GLU A 69 -9.56 -2.15 7.95
C GLU A 69 -8.12 -1.93 7.50
N LEU A 70 -7.33 -3.01 7.51
CA LEU A 70 -5.97 -3.05 6.99
C LEU A 70 -5.86 -4.19 5.98
N TYR A 71 -5.32 -3.87 4.82
CA TYR A 71 -5.27 -4.76 3.66
C TYR A 71 -3.82 -5.02 3.24
N PHE A 72 -3.55 -6.27 2.88
CA PHE A 72 -2.25 -6.72 2.38
C PHE A 72 -2.42 -7.42 1.05
N TYR A 73 -1.72 -6.95 0.01
CA TYR A 73 -1.75 -7.55 -1.32
C TYR A 73 -0.34 -7.82 -1.84
N THR A 74 -0.25 -8.81 -2.72
CA THR A 74 0.85 -8.88 -3.68
C THR A 74 0.54 -7.90 -4.82
N TYR A 75 1.49 -7.04 -5.13
CA TYR A 75 1.44 -6.17 -6.29
C TYR A 75 2.40 -6.68 -7.36
N THR A 76 1.87 -6.94 -8.55
CA THR A 76 2.62 -7.52 -9.68
C THR A 76 2.84 -6.49 -10.78
N ASN A 77 3.52 -5.37 -10.46
CA ASN A 77 3.87 -4.29 -11.39
C ASN A 77 2.65 -3.80 -12.24
N ILE A 78 2.88 -2.97 -13.26
CA ILE A 78 1.82 -2.46 -14.15
C ILE A 78 1.29 -3.50 -15.15
N LYS A 79 1.80 -4.73 -15.13
CA LYS A 79 1.54 -5.75 -16.16
C LYS A 79 0.25 -6.52 -15.92
N LYS A 80 -0.22 -6.61 -14.68
CA LYS A 80 -1.41 -7.38 -14.32
C LYS A 80 -2.18 -6.66 -13.24
N ALA A 81 -3.50 -6.53 -13.44
CA ALA A 81 -4.38 -6.00 -12.42
C ALA A 81 -4.34 -6.92 -11.18
N VAL A 82 -4.23 -6.31 -9.99
CA VAL A 82 -4.31 -7.02 -8.71
C VAL A 82 -5.76 -7.43 -8.47
N ASP A 83 -5.98 -8.70 -8.12
CA ASP A 83 -7.29 -9.19 -7.71
C ASP A 83 -7.61 -8.69 -6.29
N LEU A 84 -8.34 -7.58 -6.21
CA LEU A 84 -8.75 -6.95 -4.94
C LEU A 84 -9.74 -7.81 -4.12
N SER A 85 -10.20 -8.95 -4.63
CA SER A 85 -11.03 -9.88 -3.84
C SER A 85 -10.20 -10.85 -3.00
N LYS A 86 -8.88 -10.94 -3.24
CA LYS A 86 -7.99 -11.94 -2.63
C LYS A 86 -6.77 -11.29 -1.97
N PRO A 87 -6.97 -10.54 -0.87
CA PRO A 87 -5.84 -10.07 -0.08
C PRO A 87 -5.05 -11.26 0.49
N ILE A 88 -3.74 -11.08 0.64
CA ILE A 88 -2.88 -11.98 1.43
C ILE A 88 -3.42 -12.05 2.85
N ASP A 89 -3.68 -10.88 3.44
CA ASP A 89 -4.29 -10.74 4.76
C ASP A 89 -5.23 -9.54 4.78
N LYS A 90 -6.31 -9.66 5.55
CA LYS A 90 -7.26 -8.57 5.82
C LYS A 90 -7.54 -8.57 7.31
N ARG A 91 -7.29 -7.44 7.97
CA ARG A 91 -7.56 -7.26 9.40
C ARG A 91 -8.61 -6.19 9.62
N ILE A 92 -9.50 -6.43 10.59
CA ILE A 92 -10.54 -5.49 11.02
C ILE A 92 -10.33 -5.21 12.50
N TYR A 93 -10.04 -3.96 12.84
CA TYR A 93 -9.76 -3.54 14.20
C TYR A 93 -11.01 -3.02 14.89
N LYS A 94 -11.31 -3.55 16.07
CA LYS A 94 -12.41 -3.09 16.93
C LYS A 94 -11.87 -2.05 17.92
N GLY A 95 -12.51 -0.89 18.00
CA GLY A 95 -12.21 0.13 19.01
C GLY A 95 -11.09 1.13 18.67
N THR A 96 -10.17 0.80 17.77
CA THR A 96 -9.10 1.71 17.33
C THR A 96 -8.87 1.61 15.82
N GLN A 97 -8.29 2.64 15.21
CA GLN A 97 -8.05 2.72 13.76
C GLN A 97 -6.55 2.75 13.48
N PRO A 98 -6.04 1.95 12.52
CA PRO A 98 -4.69 2.13 12.01
C PRO A 98 -4.52 3.55 11.45
N THR A 99 -3.42 4.21 11.79
CA THR A 99 -3.12 5.57 11.35
C THR A 99 -1.85 5.66 10.52
N CYS A 100 -0.88 4.77 10.79
CA CYS A 100 0.35 4.66 10.02
C CYS A 100 0.88 3.23 10.11
N HIS A 101 1.72 2.84 9.16
CA HIS A 101 2.35 1.53 9.15
C HIS A 101 3.66 1.58 8.37
N ASP A 102 4.59 0.68 8.71
CA ASP A 102 5.84 0.52 7.98
C ASP A 102 6.27 -0.94 7.92
N PHE A 103 6.84 -1.33 6.79
CA PHE A 103 7.45 -2.65 6.62
C PHE A 103 8.91 -2.59 7.04
N ASN A 104 9.36 -3.57 7.81
CA ASN A 104 10.79 -3.82 7.91
C ASN A 104 11.26 -4.52 6.63
N GLN A 105 11.65 -3.72 5.65
CA GLN A 105 12.20 -4.18 4.37
C GLN A 105 13.55 -4.89 4.52
N TYR A 106 14.30 -4.64 5.60
CA TYR A 106 15.65 -5.16 5.80
C TYR A 106 15.67 -6.64 6.18
N SER A 107 14.59 -7.12 6.80
CA SER A 107 14.41 -8.54 7.14
C SER A 107 13.34 -9.23 6.29
N ALA A 108 12.83 -8.57 5.25
CA ALA A 108 11.77 -9.10 4.41
C ALA A 108 12.28 -10.26 3.54
N THR A 109 11.48 -11.34 3.47
CA THR A 109 11.71 -12.48 2.59
C THR A 109 10.43 -12.82 1.83
N ALA A 110 10.49 -13.76 0.89
CA ALA A 110 9.32 -14.21 0.13
C ALA A 110 8.18 -14.73 1.04
N ASP A 111 8.56 -15.37 2.15
CA ASP A 111 7.66 -16.08 3.06
C ASP A 111 7.43 -15.37 4.40
N SER A 112 8.03 -14.20 4.61
CA SER A 112 7.94 -13.49 5.89
C SER A 112 8.18 -12.01 5.70
N VAL A 113 7.33 -11.17 6.29
CA VAL A 113 7.57 -9.73 6.33
C VAL A 113 7.11 -9.20 7.67
N ALA A 114 8.01 -8.47 8.34
CA ALA A 114 7.68 -7.78 9.57
C ALA A 114 6.99 -6.45 9.24
N LEU A 115 5.79 -6.25 9.78
CA LEU A 115 5.03 -5.03 9.66
C LEU A 115 4.74 -4.46 11.04
N ILE A 116 4.91 -3.15 11.15
CA ILE A 116 4.52 -2.37 12.31
C ILE A 116 3.33 -1.49 11.94
N VAL A 117 2.30 -1.49 12.79
CA VAL A 117 1.07 -0.71 12.63
C VAL A 117 0.89 0.17 13.84
N GLY A 118 0.79 1.47 13.62
CA GLY A 118 0.44 2.46 14.62
C GLY A 118 -1.05 2.76 14.61
N PHE A 119 -1.61 3.04 15.79
CA PHE A 119 -3.04 3.25 15.96
C PHE A 119 -3.39 4.63 16.49
N SER A 120 -4.64 5.03 16.23
CA SER A 120 -5.24 6.26 16.72
C SER A 120 -5.25 6.35 18.23
N ALA A 121 -5.34 5.22 18.93
CA ALA A 121 -5.33 5.19 20.39
C ALA A 121 -3.93 5.06 21.02
N GLY A 122 -2.85 5.21 20.23
CA GLY A 122 -1.46 5.18 20.71
C GLY A 122 -0.85 3.77 20.79
N GLN A 123 -1.61 2.73 20.46
CA GLN A 123 -1.08 1.36 20.39
C GLN A 123 -0.14 1.20 19.20
N VAL A 124 0.75 0.22 19.32
CA VAL A 124 1.59 -0.26 18.23
C VAL A 124 1.42 -1.77 18.12
N GLN A 125 1.16 -2.28 16.93
CA GLN A 125 1.12 -3.72 16.67
C GLN A 125 2.26 -4.13 15.75
N TYR A 126 2.99 -5.17 16.14
CA TYR A 126 3.95 -5.88 15.31
C TYR A 126 3.31 -7.18 14.82
N LEU A 127 3.30 -7.40 13.51
CA LEU A 127 2.70 -8.59 12.92
C LEU A 127 3.42 -9.05 11.64
N ASP A 128 3.21 -10.31 11.27
CA ASP A 128 3.59 -10.83 9.96
C ASP A 128 2.33 -11.20 9.16
N PRO A 129 1.97 -10.46 8.09
CA PRO A 129 0.76 -10.72 7.33
C PRO A 129 0.88 -11.94 6.40
N ILE A 130 2.09 -12.44 6.12
CA ILE A 130 2.32 -13.62 5.29
C ILE A 130 2.15 -14.88 6.15
N LYS A 131 2.89 -14.96 7.26
CA LYS A 131 2.84 -16.13 8.17
C LYS A 131 1.58 -16.15 9.02
N LYS A 132 1.03 -14.98 9.39
CA LYS A 132 -0.16 -14.81 10.25
C LYS A 132 -0.06 -15.39 11.67
N GLU A 133 1.10 -15.93 12.05
CA GLU A 133 1.33 -16.50 13.39
C GLU A 133 1.79 -15.45 14.40
N THR A 134 2.43 -14.37 13.93
CA THR A 134 2.95 -13.32 14.80
C THR A 134 2.01 -12.11 14.83
N SER A 135 1.56 -11.74 16.02
CA SER A 135 0.73 -10.57 16.26
C SER A 135 0.88 -10.10 17.70
N LYS A 136 1.87 -9.24 17.95
CA LYS A 136 2.16 -8.66 19.26
C LYS A 136 1.65 -7.23 19.30
N LEU A 137 0.90 -6.87 20.33
CA LEU A 137 0.39 -5.52 20.54
C LEU A 137 1.11 -4.92 21.75
N PHE A 138 1.50 -3.66 21.61
CA PHE A 138 2.24 -2.88 22.59
C PHE A 138 1.41 -1.68 23.01
N ASN A 139 1.62 -1.23 24.25
CA ASN A 139 0.84 -0.15 24.86
C ASN A 139 -0.67 -0.48 24.89
N GLU A 140 -1.01 -1.73 25.21
CA GLU A 140 -2.40 -2.20 25.35
C GLU A 140 -3.10 -1.54 26.53
N GLU A 141 -2.38 -1.49 27.66
CA GLU A 141 -2.80 -0.88 28.89
C GLU A 141 -2.57 0.63 28.83
N VAL A 142 -3.67 1.36 28.66
CA VAL A 142 -3.77 2.81 28.49
C VAL A 142 -2.98 3.53 29.57
N THR A 143 -1.70 3.78 29.32
CA THR A 143 -0.83 4.47 30.26
C THR A 143 0.09 5.43 29.50
N LYS A 144 -0.04 6.71 29.84
CA LYS A 144 0.78 7.87 29.39
C LYS A 144 0.67 8.29 27.92
N LEU A 145 0.04 7.53 27.02
CA LEU A 145 -0.02 7.81 25.57
C LEU A 145 -1.45 7.93 25.02
N ASP A 146 -2.44 7.98 25.91
CA ASP A 146 -3.86 8.18 25.65
C ASP A 146 -4.15 9.55 25.04
N TRP A 147 -3.27 10.52 25.28
CA TRP A 147 -3.29 11.84 24.64
C TRP A 147 -2.55 11.87 23.31
N ILE A 148 -1.99 10.77 22.79
CA ILE A 148 -1.30 10.80 21.49
C ILE A 148 -1.99 9.96 20.42
N THR A 149 -1.95 10.45 19.19
CA THR A 149 -2.20 9.67 17.98
C THR A 149 -0.85 9.40 17.31
N LEU A 150 -0.59 8.16 16.92
CA LEU A 150 0.60 7.86 16.12
C LEU A 150 0.39 8.36 14.70
N ILE A 151 1.34 9.15 14.18
CA ILE A 151 1.22 9.78 12.87
C ILE A 151 2.22 9.22 11.86
N GLN A 152 3.35 8.69 12.33
CA GLN A 152 4.36 8.09 11.46
C GLN A 152 5.13 7.01 12.23
N ILE A 153 5.45 5.92 11.53
CA ILE A 153 6.37 4.88 11.98
C ILE A 153 7.40 4.69 10.88
N HIS A 154 8.65 4.48 11.26
CA HIS A 154 9.71 4.12 10.33
C HIS A 154 10.66 3.09 10.94
N THR A 155 11.03 2.09 10.17
CA THR A 155 11.99 1.04 10.52
C THR A 155 13.36 1.32 9.90
N PHE A 156 14.42 1.02 10.65
CA PHE A 156 15.81 1.24 10.25
C PHE A 156 16.58 -0.08 10.09
N PRO A 157 17.71 -0.09 9.35
CA PRO A 157 18.49 -1.30 9.10
C PRO A 157 18.99 -2.03 10.35
N ASP A 158 19.18 -1.31 11.45
CA ASP A 158 19.67 -1.82 12.74
C ASP A 158 18.55 -2.27 13.67
N PHE A 159 17.36 -2.53 13.13
CA PHE A 159 16.14 -2.90 13.85
C PHE A 159 15.62 -1.81 14.80
N GLN A 160 16.10 -0.57 14.69
CA GLN A 160 15.48 0.56 15.36
C GLN A 160 14.16 0.95 14.69
N ILE A 161 13.27 1.54 15.49
CA ILE A 161 11.98 2.04 15.05
C ILE A 161 11.86 3.48 15.55
N TRP A 162 11.57 4.42 14.64
CA TRP A 162 11.13 5.76 15.03
C TRP A 162 9.62 5.86 14.93
N ILE A 163 9.03 6.42 15.98
CA ILE A 163 7.60 6.67 16.06
C ILE A 163 7.40 8.16 16.30
N THR A 164 6.67 8.80 15.41
CA THR A 164 6.21 10.18 15.59
C THR A 164 4.76 10.16 16.02
N SER A 165 4.42 11.00 17.00
CA SER A 165 3.07 11.11 17.53
C SER A 165 2.65 12.56 17.69
N ALA A 166 1.34 12.80 17.70
CA ALA A 166 0.73 14.10 17.91
C ALA A 166 -0.19 14.07 19.12
N LEU A 167 -0.20 15.16 19.90
CA LEU A 167 -1.21 15.40 20.93
C LEU A 167 -2.61 15.37 20.31
N ARG A 168 -3.50 14.56 20.87
CA ARG A 168 -4.95 14.67 20.68
C ARG A 168 -5.40 15.93 21.41
N SER A 169 -6.18 16.75 20.73
CA SER A 169 -6.85 17.85 21.40
C SER A 169 -7.77 17.29 22.49
N PRO A 170 -7.85 17.95 23.66
CA PRO A 170 -8.82 17.59 24.69
C PRO A 170 -10.27 17.65 24.17
#